data_AF-A0A085WUQ4-F1
#
_entry.id   AF-A0A085WUQ4-F1
#
_cell.length_a   1.000
_cell.length_b   1.000
_cell.length_c   1.000
_cell.angle_alpha   90.00
_cell.angle_beta   90.00
_cell.angle_gamma   90.00
#
_symmetry.space_group_name_H-M   'P 1'
#
loop_
_entity.id
_entity.type
_entity.pdbx_description
1 polymer ?
#
loop_
_entity_poly.entity_id
_entity_poly.type
_entity_poly.pdbx_seq_one_letter_code
_entity_poly.pdbx_strand_id
1 'polypeptide(L)'
;MFVHCAEGRLEAPAPLLTQEQPVLEESRTFPAVADTRVEAPSPTQNFGSSSTLRVDGDPQYETFLRFDVNGLSGNVIRAKLRLYATDATVNGPSVHTTDPEWQEGMVTFQSRPSPQAFVASTGAVAANTWVEWEVTAAVQGNGTVSFAVLPTGIDGTVFYSRNTSVAAMRPQLVVTTEASTPTPPPPSSADWTFYGMAQGGPRYVYGVSTDAGGNIWVAGGEDGLYVLELGQTQFRRFTMEDGLRPYGYMSDGGAPPGAPYLKVISVAGGPAGTVFVGYEGKPPAPGMPTCENEWDQGYDAGRIPDASIYKSGDADRVTLTATGIQVAHYDVSTGPNWVPNEPRGREKLCSIWRIVYDAQTNSVWFGANHGFGWGSADFPGYSCAPGTWNYGCAGVMEHVHPAINAWNHDQSNVVLLTDAYYGVSVAANGDVWFGGANRSTRFRYGTHGHDYWQAQVESEGSEYTWNRIDIWPDAVAEPTWPTREQRVDDTVSGMAVMSDETVWVGSFLRGLAQLSPSGQVLRTLSTELADGRGNVASVAVDPLDNSVWAGTAQGGGLSRVRGNTVEWHASGLLPNEVLGLRVPDIQVDRSGSTRRILVAFQGDATTPGSIGIYTGP
;
A
#
# COMPACT_ATOMS: atom_id res chain seq x y z
N MET A 1 19.69 -14.25 21.70
CA MET A 1 20.89 -13.92 20.89
C MET A 1 20.44 -12.79 19.98
N PHE A 2 20.81 -11.57 20.32
CA PHE A 2 20.15 -10.36 19.84
C PHE A 2 20.69 -9.95 18.46
N VAL A 3 19.80 -9.82 17.47
CA VAL A 3 20.11 -9.19 16.19
C VAL A 3 20.21 -7.69 16.42
N HIS A 4 21.42 -7.13 16.27
CA HIS A 4 21.63 -5.68 16.28
C HIS A 4 21.58 -5.18 14.83
N CYS A 5 20.54 -4.41 14.51
CA CYS A 5 20.53 -3.56 13.33
C CYS A 5 21.67 -2.52 13.45
N ALA A 6 22.40 -2.30 12.36
CA ALA A 6 23.47 -1.33 12.32
C ALA A 6 22.92 0.10 12.49
N GLU A 7 23.20 0.72 13.63
CA GLU A 7 23.10 2.17 13.80
C GLU A 7 24.22 2.84 13.01
N GLY A 8 23.94 3.21 11.76
CA GLY A 8 24.79 4.05 10.94
C GLY A 8 24.05 5.33 10.58
N ARG A 9 24.22 6.38 11.39
CA ARG A 9 23.78 7.74 11.03
C ARG A 9 24.49 8.18 9.75
N LEU A 10 23.77 8.21 8.64
CA LEU A 10 24.07 9.18 7.59
C LEU A 10 23.67 10.55 8.16
N GLU A 11 24.64 11.45 8.31
CA GLU A 11 24.36 12.85 8.63
C GLU A 11 23.41 13.41 7.57
N ALA A 12 22.26 13.91 8.04
CA ALA A 12 21.28 14.53 7.17
C ALA A 12 21.94 15.71 6.44
N PRO A 13 21.77 15.86 5.11
CA PRO A 13 22.10 17.11 4.45
C PRO A 13 21.33 18.23 5.14
N ALA A 14 22.00 19.36 5.36
CA ALA A 14 21.40 20.56 5.94
C ALA A 14 20.02 20.83 5.31
N PRO A 15 18.99 21.17 6.09
CA PRO A 15 17.66 21.39 5.54
C PRO A 15 17.74 22.51 4.51
N LEU A 16 17.59 22.15 3.24
CA LEU A 16 17.13 23.11 2.25
C LEU A 16 15.81 23.65 2.79
N LEU A 17 15.77 24.97 2.98
CA LEU A 17 14.53 25.68 3.27
C LEU A 17 13.49 25.27 2.22
N THR A 18 12.60 24.36 2.59
CA THR A 18 11.41 24.04 1.82
C THR A 18 10.56 25.29 1.82
N GLN A 19 10.54 26.02 0.71
CA GLN A 19 9.35 26.79 0.39
C GLN A 19 8.24 25.74 0.25
N GLU A 20 7.28 25.74 1.17
CA GLU A 20 6.01 25.01 1.00
C GLU A 20 5.43 25.42 -0.35
N GLN A 21 5.47 24.48 -1.31
CA GLN A 21 4.69 24.60 -2.52
C GLN A 21 3.21 24.60 -2.12
N PRO A 22 2.39 25.55 -2.60
CA PRO A 22 0.98 25.57 -2.26
C PRO A 22 0.33 24.28 -2.79
N VAL A 23 -0.32 23.53 -1.90
CA VAL A 23 -1.16 22.39 -2.27
C VAL A 23 -2.25 22.91 -3.20
N LEU A 24 -2.42 22.30 -4.38
CA LEU A 24 -3.48 22.70 -5.30
C LEU A 24 -4.81 22.25 -4.69
N GLU A 25 -5.70 23.19 -4.39
CA GLU A 25 -6.98 22.92 -3.70
C GLU A 25 -8.15 22.88 -4.70
N GLU A 26 -9.04 21.89 -4.58
CA GLU A 26 -10.33 21.86 -5.27
C GLU A 26 -11.45 22.09 -4.25
N SER A 27 -12.32 23.07 -4.47
CA SER A 27 -13.48 23.31 -3.59
C SER A 27 -14.79 22.95 -4.27
N ARG A 28 -15.61 22.14 -3.60
CA ARG A 28 -16.96 21.77 -4.01
C ARG A 28 -17.98 22.26 -3.01
N THR A 29 -19.14 22.66 -3.50
CA THR A 29 -20.25 23.16 -2.68
C THR A 29 -21.43 22.21 -2.77
N PHE A 30 -21.87 21.71 -1.62
CA PHE A 30 -23.02 20.83 -1.48
C PHE A 30 -24.23 21.62 -0.95
N PRO A 31 -25.39 21.58 -1.63
CA PRO A 31 -26.61 22.18 -1.10
C PRO A 31 -27.19 21.31 0.02
N ALA A 32 -27.91 21.93 0.96
CA ALA A 32 -28.68 21.18 1.96
C ALA A 32 -29.78 20.36 1.27
N VAL A 33 -29.80 19.04 1.53
CA VAL A 33 -30.82 18.11 1.02
C VAL A 33 -32.06 18.08 1.92
N ALA A 34 -31.90 18.47 3.19
CA ALA A 34 -32.98 18.74 4.13
C ALA A 34 -32.57 19.82 5.13
N ASP A 35 -33.51 20.67 5.53
CA ASP A 35 -33.37 21.57 6.67
C ASP A 35 -34.71 21.84 7.38
N THR A 36 -34.63 22.12 8.67
CA THR A 36 -35.81 22.56 9.42
C THR A 36 -35.37 23.33 10.65
N ARG A 37 -36.25 24.21 11.13
CA ARG A 37 -36.18 24.67 12.51
C ARG A 37 -37.20 23.95 13.38
N VAL A 38 -36.98 23.98 14.68
CA VAL A 38 -37.94 23.53 15.69
C VAL A 38 -38.13 24.63 16.71
N GLU A 39 -39.33 24.72 17.27
CA GLU A 39 -39.70 25.82 18.16
C GLU A 39 -40.33 25.25 19.43
N ALA A 40 -39.75 25.53 20.59
CA ALA A 40 -40.34 25.21 21.88
C ALA A 40 -41.79 25.69 22.06
N PRO A 41 -42.18 26.91 21.62
CA PRO A 41 -43.57 27.38 21.78
C PRO A 41 -44.56 26.65 20.86
N SER A 42 -44.07 25.95 19.84
CA SER A 42 -44.89 25.20 18.87
C SER A 42 -44.42 23.74 18.79
N PRO A 43 -44.49 22.97 19.89
CA PRO A 43 -43.64 21.81 20.08
C PRO A 43 -43.95 20.61 19.17
N THR A 44 -45.14 20.59 18.57
CA THR A 44 -45.63 19.54 17.65
C THR A 44 -45.65 19.99 16.19
N GLN A 45 -45.27 21.24 15.89
CA GLN A 45 -45.30 21.78 14.54
C GLN A 45 -43.99 21.48 13.80
N ASN A 46 -44.09 21.07 12.53
CA ASN A 46 -42.97 20.94 11.62
C ASN A 46 -42.78 22.23 10.81
N PHE A 47 -41.53 22.61 10.58
CA PHE A 47 -41.16 23.82 9.83
C PHE A 47 -40.24 23.54 8.64
N GLY A 48 -40.18 22.30 8.15
CA GLY A 48 -39.30 21.90 7.05
C GLY A 48 -39.65 22.55 5.69
N SER A 49 -40.83 23.15 5.57
CA SER A 49 -41.23 23.94 4.39
C SER A 49 -41.05 25.45 4.57
N SER A 50 -40.53 25.90 5.71
CA SER A 50 -40.34 27.33 5.96
C SER A 50 -39.19 27.87 5.14
N SER A 51 -39.26 29.15 4.75
CA SER A 51 -38.19 29.85 4.04
C SER A 51 -37.05 30.33 4.95
N THR A 52 -37.22 30.26 6.27
CA THR A 52 -36.22 30.71 7.26
C THR A 52 -35.90 29.63 8.30
N LEU A 53 -34.66 29.65 8.76
CA LEU A 53 -34.16 28.91 9.91
C LEU A 53 -33.96 29.90 11.06
N ARG A 54 -34.05 29.43 12.31
CA ARG A 54 -33.91 30.29 13.49
C ARG A 54 -33.20 29.53 14.60
N VAL A 55 -32.36 30.25 15.32
CA VAL A 55 -31.67 29.74 16.52
C VAL A 55 -31.73 30.80 17.60
N ASP A 56 -32.31 30.48 18.75
CA ASP A 56 -32.56 31.42 19.86
C ASP A 56 -32.79 30.62 21.15
N GLY A 57 -32.38 31.15 22.30
CA GLY A 57 -32.45 30.49 23.59
C GLY A 57 -33.75 30.74 24.35
N ASP A 58 -34.47 31.84 24.08
CA ASP A 58 -35.73 32.16 24.77
C ASP A 58 -36.73 32.98 23.90
N PRO A 59 -37.85 32.38 23.44
CA PRO A 59 -38.14 30.94 23.52
C PRO A 59 -37.09 30.13 22.77
N GLN A 60 -36.95 28.83 23.05
CA GLN A 60 -35.92 28.00 22.42
C GLN A 60 -36.26 27.65 20.96
N TYR A 61 -35.32 27.95 20.05
CA TYR A 61 -35.33 27.59 18.64
C TYR A 61 -34.01 26.90 18.29
N GLU A 62 -34.10 25.80 17.55
CA GLU A 62 -32.94 25.04 17.06
C GLU A 62 -33.10 24.76 15.57
N THR A 63 -31.99 24.61 14.86
CA THR A 63 -31.97 24.37 13.42
C THR A 63 -31.23 23.07 13.11
N PHE A 64 -31.73 22.29 12.15
CA PHE A 64 -31.16 21.03 11.72
C PHE A 64 -30.95 21.05 10.20
N LEU A 65 -29.79 20.61 9.72
CA LEU A 65 -29.43 20.57 8.30
C LEU A 65 -28.80 19.22 7.95
N ARG A 66 -29.06 18.74 6.74
CA ARG A 66 -28.43 17.53 6.18
C ARG A 66 -27.89 17.80 4.79
N PHE A 67 -26.72 17.23 4.50
CA PHE A 67 -26.01 17.32 3.23
C PHE A 67 -25.58 15.93 2.77
N ASP A 68 -25.68 15.67 1.48
CA ASP A 68 -25.12 14.48 0.84
C ASP A 68 -23.82 14.85 0.12
N VAL A 69 -22.69 14.46 0.71
CA VAL A 69 -21.35 14.74 0.18
C VAL A 69 -20.96 13.61 -0.76
N ASN A 70 -20.83 13.90 -2.06
CA ASN A 70 -20.52 12.91 -3.07
C ASN A 70 -19.51 13.44 -4.11
N GLY A 71 -18.79 12.51 -4.74
CA GLY A 71 -17.89 12.81 -5.86
C GLY A 71 -16.56 13.46 -5.48
N LEU A 72 -16.19 13.52 -4.20
CA LEU A 72 -14.84 13.93 -3.79
C LEU A 72 -13.80 12.92 -4.28
N SER A 73 -12.71 13.39 -4.88
CA SER A 73 -11.64 12.58 -5.49
C SER A 73 -10.26 12.76 -4.85
N GLY A 74 -10.15 13.61 -3.82
CA GLY A 74 -8.93 13.82 -3.03
C GLY A 74 -9.25 13.94 -1.55
N ASN A 75 -8.20 13.94 -0.71
CA ASN A 75 -8.35 14.04 0.74
C ASN A 75 -9.01 15.36 1.13
N VAL A 76 -9.98 15.33 2.06
CA VAL A 76 -10.61 16.53 2.59
C VAL A 76 -9.60 17.26 3.48
N ILE A 77 -9.21 18.46 3.06
CA ILE A 77 -8.31 19.33 3.83
C ILE A 77 -9.07 20.39 4.63
N ARG A 78 -10.28 20.73 4.20
CA ARG A 78 -11.14 21.70 4.89
C ARG A 78 -12.61 21.49 4.55
N ALA A 79 -13.50 21.67 5.51
CA ALA A 79 -14.94 21.77 5.26
C ALA A 79 -15.57 22.91 6.05
N LYS A 80 -16.45 23.69 5.41
CA LYS A 80 -17.12 24.86 5.99
C LYS A 80 -18.63 24.74 5.82
N LEU A 81 -19.38 24.81 6.92
CA LEU A 81 -20.82 25.03 6.90
C LEU A 81 -21.07 26.54 6.76
N ARG A 82 -21.85 26.95 5.76
CA ARG A 82 -22.19 28.36 5.49
C ARG A 82 -23.69 28.56 5.55
N LEU A 83 -24.13 29.50 6.39
CA LEU A 83 -25.53 29.95 6.48
C LEU A 83 -25.59 31.46 6.30
N TYR A 84 -26.58 31.96 5.56
CA TYR A 84 -26.75 33.39 5.34
C TYR A 84 -27.68 33.98 6.41
N ALA A 85 -27.13 34.82 7.28
CA ALA A 85 -27.85 35.45 8.37
C ALA A 85 -28.64 36.66 7.86
N THR A 86 -29.93 36.72 8.18
CA THR A 86 -30.80 37.88 7.93
C THR A 86 -30.93 38.78 9.15
N ASP A 87 -30.51 38.31 10.32
CA ASP A 87 -30.56 39.02 11.59
C ASP A 87 -29.26 38.88 12.37
N ALA A 88 -28.91 39.88 13.16
CA ALA A 88 -27.66 39.92 13.91
C ALA A 88 -27.82 39.29 15.31
N THR A 89 -26.74 38.77 15.88
CA THR A 89 -26.66 38.40 17.29
C THR A 89 -25.28 38.73 17.85
N VAL A 90 -25.21 39.12 19.12
CA VAL A 90 -23.93 39.29 19.80
C VAL A 90 -23.29 37.94 20.21
N ASN A 91 -24.06 36.86 20.25
CA ASN A 91 -23.63 35.51 20.64
C ASN A 91 -24.07 34.49 19.59
N GLY A 92 -23.20 34.20 18.63
CA GLY A 92 -23.50 33.27 17.55
C GLY A 92 -23.69 31.83 18.01
N PRO A 93 -24.45 31.03 17.24
CA PRO A 93 -24.81 29.69 17.67
C PRO A 93 -23.66 28.69 17.51
N SER A 94 -23.81 27.55 18.19
CA SER A 94 -22.88 26.42 18.12
C SER A 94 -23.37 25.36 17.13
N VAL A 95 -22.44 24.64 16.51
CA VAL A 95 -22.71 23.55 15.56
C VAL A 95 -22.25 22.23 16.17
N HIS A 96 -23.17 21.27 16.15
CA HIS A 96 -22.95 19.90 16.59
C HIS A 96 -23.29 18.95 15.43
N THR A 97 -22.67 17.77 15.39
CA THR A 97 -23.20 16.70 14.54
C THR A 97 -24.52 16.18 15.09
N THR A 98 -25.30 15.50 14.25
CA THR A 98 -26.49 14.76 14.69
C THR A 98 -26.70 13.55 13.79
N ASP A 99 -27.62 12.68 14.19
CA ASP A 99 -28.04 11.52 13.40
C ASP A 99 -28.41 11.95 11.96
N PRO A 100 -27.94 11.26 10.90
CA PRO A 100 -28.24 11.65 9.53
C PRO A 100 -29.54 11.07 8.96
N GLU A 101 -30.23 10.17 9.66
CA GLU A 101 -31.38 9.40 9.14
C GLU A 101 -32.75 10.07 9.40
N TRP A 102 -32.79 11.23 10.04
CA TRP A 102 -34.04 11.95 10.30
C TRP A 102 -34.80 12.32 9.02
N GLN A 103 -36.13 12.36 9.13
CA GLN A 103 -37.00 12.72 8.02
C GLN A 103 -37.51 14.15 8.22
N GLU A 104 -37.20 15.04 7.28
CA GLU A 104 -37.48 16.48 7.38
C GLU A 104 -38.92 16.81 7.77
N GLY A 105 -39.90 16.10 7.18
CA GLY A 105 -41.33 16.30 7.48
C GLY A 105 -41.80 15.74 8.83
N MET A 106 -40.96 14.99 9.55
CA MET A 106 -41.30 14.35 10.83
C MET A 106 -40.65 15.04 12.03
N VAL A 107 -39.76 16.01 11.79
CA VAL A 107 -39.04 16.72 12.85
C VAL A 107 -39.90 17.83 13.43
N THR A 108 -40.13 17.76 14.74
CA THR A 108 -40.82 18.76 15.56
C THR A 108 -39.94 19.04 16.77
N PHE A 109 -40.27 20.00 17.63
CA PHE A 109 -39.51 20.17 18.86
C PHE A 109 -39.50 18.88 19.70
N GLN A 110 -40.61 18.14 19.77
CA GLN A 110 -40.70 16.89 20.53
C GLN A 110 -39.92 15.72 19.91
N SER A 111 -39.81 15.68 18.58
CA SER A 111 -39.22 14.56 17.81
C SER A 111 -37.85 14.89 17.20
N ARG A 112 -37.22 15.99 17.61
CA ARG A 112 -35.98 16.46 17.00
C ARG A 112 -34.81 15.50 17.24
N PRO A 113 -33.88 15.39 16.27
CA PRO A 113 -32.65 14.63 16.45
C PRO A 113 -31.85 15.13 17.66
N SER A 114 -31.19 14.21 18.37
CA SER A 114 -30.31 14.58 19.48
C SER A 114 -28.98 15.12 18.96
N PRO A 115 -28.47 16.25 19.48
CA PRO A 115 -27.10 16.68 19.20
C PRO A 115 -26.09 15.61 19.67
N GLN A 116 -25.02 15.45 18.90
CA GLN A 116 -23.93 14.51 19.16
C GLN A 116 -22.65 15.27 19.50
N ALA A 117 -21.63 15.25 18.63
CA ALA A 117 -20.34 15.86 18.92
C ALA A 117 -20.38 17.37 18.64
N PHE A 118 -19.82 18.17 19.54
CA PHE A 118 -19.52 19.58 19.27
C PHE A 118 -18.48 19.67 18.15
N VAL A 119 -18.74 20.53 17.16
CA VAL A 119 -17.85 20.72 16.00
C VAL A 119 -17.21 22.10 16.05
N ALA A 120 -18.03 23.15 16.16
CA ALA A 120 -17.57 24.53 16.12
C ALA A 120 -18.58 25.48 16.76
N SER A 121 -18.12 26.70 17.07
CA SER A 121 -18.97 27.82 17.45
C SER A 121 -18.48 29.08 16.76
N THR A 122 -19.34 30.08 16.64
CA THR A 122 -18.97 31.39 16.11
C THR A 122 -19.20 32.48 17.15
N GLY A 123 -18.53 33.62 16.98
CA GLY A 123 -18.73 34.81 17.80
C GLY A 123 -19.98 35.58 17.36
N ALA A 124 -19.97 36.91 17.53
CA ALA A 124 -21.06 37.76 17.05
C ALA A 124 -21.31 37.57 15.55
N VAL A 125 -22.58 37.51 15.17
CA VAL A 125 -23.06 37.40 13.79
C VAL A 125 -23.66 38.73 13.37
N ALA A 126 -23.19 39.30 12.26
CA ALA A 126 -23.83 40.47 11.67
C ALA A 126 -25.05 40.06 10.81
N ALA A 127 -26.01 40.96 10.67
CA ALA A 127 -27.12 40.76 9.73
C ALA A 127 -26.64 40.90 8.28
N ASN A 128 -27.32 40.21 7.37
CA ASN A 128 -27.11 40.25 5.90
C ASN A 128 -25.70 39.81 5.47
N THR A 129 -25.15 38.78 6.12
CA THR A 129 -23.84 38.22 5.78
C THR A 129 -23.82 36.69 5.89
N TRP A 130 -22.80 36.08 5.30
CA TRP A 130 -22.49 34.67 5.51
C TRP A 130 -21.84 34.46 6.87
N VAL A 131 -22.32 33.45 7.58
CA VAL A 131 -21.67 32.88 8.77
C VAL A 131 -21.07 31.54 8.36
N GLU A 132 -19.80 31.34 8.70
CA GLU A 132 -19.05 30.12 8.36
C GLU A 132 -18.56 29.44 9.63
N TRP A 133 -18.79 28.13 9.73
CA TRP A 133 -18.20 27.27 10.77
C TRP A 133 -17.24 26.28 10.11
N GLU A 134 -16.03 26.15 10.66
CA GLU A 134 -15.08 25.10 10.27
C GLU A 134 -15.59 23.75 10.81
N VAL A 135 -16.02 22.87 9.92
CA VAL A 135 -16.62 21.57 10.23
C VAL A 135 -15.81 20.40 9.70
N THR A 136 -14.54 20.61 9.35
CA THR A 136 -13.62 19.58 8.79
C THR A 136 -13.62 18.29 9.61
N ALA A 137 -13.66 18.38 10.95
CA ALA A 137 -13.69 17.20 11.82
C ALA A 137 -14.91 16.29 11.61
N ALA A 138 -16.01 16.83 11.08
CA ALA A 138 -17.24 16.11 10.78
C ALA A 138 -17.36 15.63 9.32
N VAL A 139 -16.43 16.00 8.44
CA VAL A 139 -16.47 15.70 7.00
C VAL A 139 -15.10 15.15 6.56
N GLN A 140 -14.94 13.83 6.57
CA GLN A 140 -13.67 13.18 6.22
C GLN A 140 -13.67 12.52 4.82
N GLY A 141 -14.80 12.52 4.11
CA GLY A 141 -14.94 11.89 2.80
C GLY A 141 -16.35 11.99 2.25
N ASN A 142 -16.66 11.16 1.24
CA ASN A 142 -18.02 11.04 0.73
C ASN A 142 -18.94 10.39 1.78
N GLY A 143 -20.19 10.81 1.85
CA GLY A 143 -21.19 10.34 2.81
C GLY A 143 -22.22 11.41 3.17
N THR A 144 -23.27 11.01 3.88
CA THR A 144 -24.28 11.93 4.39
C THR A 144 -23.84 12.49 5.74
N VAL A 145 -23.89 13.82 5.89
CA VAL A 145 -23.56 14.52 7.14
C VAL A 145 -24.74 15.37 7.58
N SER A 146 -25.00 15.40 8.89
CA SER A 146 -26.05 16.23 9.50
C SER A 146 -25.54 17.06 10.65
N PHE A 147 -26.07 18.28 10.75
CA PHE A 147 -25.69 19.26 11.75
C PHE A 147 -26.91 19.77 12.52
N ALA A 148 -26.75 19.95 13.82
CA ALA A 148 -27.63 20.71 14.69
C ALA A 148 -26.97 22.05 15.03
N VAL A 149 -27.68 23.15 14.78
CA VAL A 149 -27.25 24.52 15.08
C VAL A 149 -28.07 25.00 16.28
N LEU A 150 -27.39 25.19 17.40
CA LEU A 150 -28.00 25.35 18.72
C LEU A 150 -27.68 26.71 19.34
N PRO A 151 -28.63 27.31 20.09
CA PRO A 151 -28.41 28.61 20.71
C PRO A 151 -27.35 28.54 21.81
N THR A 152 -26.54 29.58 21.89
CA THR A 152 -25.56 29.79 22.97
C THR A 152 -25.99 30.91 23.93
N GLY A 153 -27.11 31.57 23.64
CA GLY A 153 -27.71 32.63 24.45
C GLY A 153 -29.15 32.95 24.00
N ILE A 154 -29.75 33.97 24.60
CA ILE A 154 -31.14 34.41 24.37
C ILE A 154 -31.27 35.52 23.30
N ASP A 155 -30.15 35.95 22.72
CA ASP A 155 -30.13 36.87 21.58
C ASP A 155 -29.96 36.02 20.32
N GLY A 156 -31.07 35.63 19.71
CA GLY A 156 -31.08 34.69 18.59
C GLY A 156 -30.67 35.31 17.25
N THR A 157 -30.62 34.47 16.22
CA THR A 157 -30.43 34.89 14.82
C THR A 157 -31.31 34.07 13.88
N VAL A 158 -31.56 34.63 12.71
CA VAL A 158 -32.38 34.05 11.64
C VAL A 158 -31.50 33.86 10.41
N PHE A 159 -31.60 32.69 9.78
CA PHE A 159 -30.92 32.37 8.53
C PHE A 159 -31.92 32.06 7.43
N TYR A 160 -31.49 32.15 6.17
CA TYR A 160 -32.26 31.56 5.09
C TYR A 160 -32.19 30.02 5.13
N SER A 161 -33.34 29.40 4.88
CA SER A 161 -33.43 27.94 4.63
C SER A 161 -33.15 27.60 3.16
N ARG A 162 -33.11 26.30 2.84
CA ARG A 162 -33.08 25.76 1.49
C ARG A 162 -34.32 26.13 0.67
N ASN A 163 -35.43 26.47 1.32
CA ASN A 163 -36.69 26.87 0.67
C ASN A 163 -36.79 28.37 0.38
N THR A 164 -35.77 29.17 0.71
CA THR A 164 -35.78 30.59 0.33
C THR A 164 -35.86 30.75 -1.20
N SER A 165 -36.51 31.82 -1.65
CA SER A 165 -36.56 32.21 -3.07
C SER A 165 -35.21 32.74 -3.56
N VAL A 166 -34.32 33.15 -2.65
CA VAL A 166 -32.98 33.66 -2.98
C VAL A 166 -31.97 32.51 -3.02
N ALA A 167 -31.96 31.76 -4.12
CA ALA A 167 -31.17 30.53 -4.25
C ALA A 167 -29.67 30.68 -3.91
N ALA A 168 -29.08 31.83 -4.21
CA ALA A 168 -27.67 32.12 -3.93
C ALA A 168 -27.33 32.23 -2.43
N MET A 169 -28.33 32.33 -1.54
CA MET A 169 -28.17 32.50 -0.09
C MET A 169 -28.67 31.28 0.71
N ARG A 170 -28.96 30.16 0.03
CA ARG A 170 -29.35 28.90 0.67
C ARG A 170 -28.18 28.27 1.44
N PRO A 171 -28.44 27.45 2.47
CA PRO A 171 -27.40 26.73 3.20
C PRO A 171 -26.44 25.94 2.30
N GLN A 172 -25.15 26.02 2.61
CA GLN A 172 -24.08 25.38 1.85
C GLN A 172 -23.11 24.65 2.77
N LEU A 173 -22.66 23.47 2.34
CA LEU A 173 -21.46 22.84 2.87
C LEU A 173 -20.37 22.92 1.79
N VAL A 174 -19.32 23.69 2.06
CA VAL A 174 -18.19 23.85 1.13
C VAL A 174 -17.06 22.94 1.61
N VAL A 175 -16.70 21.95 0.80
CA VAL A 175 -15.62 21.01 1.09
C VAL A 175 -14.47 21.28 0.13
N THR A 176 -13.28 21.48 0.69
CA THR A 176 -12.03 21.63 -0.04
C THR A 176 -11.24 20.33 0.08
N THR A 177 -10.82 19.79 -1.06
CA THR A 177 -9.93 18.63 -1.16
C THR A 177 -8.60 19.01 -1.79
N GLU A 178 -7.60 18.15 -1.63
CA GLU A 178 -6.44 18.16 -2.52
C GLU A 178 -6.92 17.92 -3.96
N ALA A 179 -6.50 18.75 -4.91
CA ALA A 179 -6.91 18.63 -6.30
C ALA A 179 -6.18 17.46 -6.96
N SER A 180 -6.93 16.45 -7.38
CA SER A 180 -6.45 15.47 -8.36
C SER A 180 -6.44 16.16 -9.72
N THR A 181 -5.30 16.61 -10.21
CA THR A 181 -5.23 17.07 -11.61
C THR A 181 -5.54 15.87 -12.51
N PRO A 182 -6.52 15.96 -13.44
CA PRO A 182 -6.67 14.94 -14.45
C PRO A 182 -5.39 14.97 -15.28
N THR A 183 -4.53 14.00 -15.04
CA THR A 183 -3.29 13.84 -15.79
C THR A 183 -3.69 13.47 -17.22
N PRO A 184 -3.16 14.15 -18.26
CA PRO A 184 -3.35 13.69 -19.64
C PRO A 184 -3.00 12.20 -19.72
N PRO A 185 -3.74 11.38 -20.49
CA PRO A 185 -3.32 10.00 -20.72
C PRO A 185 -1.88 10.02 -21.24
N PRO A 186 -0.98 9.17 -20.73
CA PRO A 186 0.41 9.21 -21.20
C PRO A 186 0.41 8.91 -22.71
N PRO A 187 1.19 9.65 -23.52
CA PRO A 187 1.21 9.45 -24.95
C PRO A 187 1.63 8.01 -25.28
N SER A 188 0.82 7.31 -26.08
CA SER A 188 1.21 6.04 -26.68
C SER A 188 2.30 6.28 -27.72
N SER A 189 3.45 5.59 -27.60
CA SER A 189 4.40 5.44 -28.71
C SER A 189 4.06 4.17 -29.51
N ALA A 190 4.68 3.95 -30.67
CA ALA A 190 4.25 2.93 -31.64
C ALA A 190 4.06 1.51 -31.06
N ASP A 191 4.78 1.16 -29.98
CA ASP A 191 4.73 -0.16 -29.32
C ASP A 191 4.29 -0.12 -27.85
N TRP A 192 3.93 1.06 -27.32
CA TRP A 192 3.61 1.23 -25.90
C TRP A 192 2.19 1.74 -25.70
N THR A 193 1.47 1.08 -24.79
CA THR A 193 0.21 1.56 -24.24
C THR A 193 0.40 1.88 -22.76
N PHE A 194 -0.18 2.99 -22.29
CA PHE A 194 -0.07 3.40 -20.89
C PHE A 194 -1.43 3.53 -20.22
N TYR A 195 -1.47 3.12 -18.95
CA TYR A 195 -2.61 3.25 -18.07
C TYR A 195 -2.20 3.99 -16.79
N GLY A 196 -3.10 4.77 -16.20
CA GLY A 196 -2.85 5.50 -14.95
C GLY A 196 -4.14 6.03 -14.33
N MET A 197 -4.04 7.14 -13.59
CA MET A 197 -5.20 7.72 -12.87
C MET A 197 -6.37 8.10 -13.80
N ALA A 198 -6.11 8.42 -15.06
CA ALA A 198 -7.15 8.69 -16.06
C ALA A 198 -8.08 7.50 -16.33
N GLN A 199 -7.63 6.27 -16.02
CA GLN A 199 -8.43 5.05 -16.10
C GLN A 199 -8.88 4.58 -14.71
N GLY A 200 -8.79 5.42 -13.68
CA GLY A 200 -9.10 5.05 -12.29
C GLY A 200 -8.01 4.21 -11.62
N GLY A 201 -6.81 4.12 -12.19
CA GLY A 201 -5.66 3.44 -11.58
C GLY A 201 -5.05 4.25 -10.41
N PRO A 202 -4.14 3.63 -9.63
CA PRO A 202 -3.55 4.29 -8.46
C PRO A 202 -2.54 5.37 -8.83
N ARG A 203 -2.29 6.31 -7.89
CA ARG A 203 -1.19 7.27 -8.01
C ARG A 203 0.17 6.58 -7.88
N TYR A 204 0.29 5.65 -6.93
CA TYR A 204 1.51 4.90 -6.69
C TYR A 204 1.35 3.48 -7.23
N VAL A 205 2.22 3.10 -8.17
CA VAL A 205 2.23 1.77 -8.79
C VAL A 205 3.44 1.02 -8.24
N TYR A 206 3.24 0.17 -7.24
CA TYR A 206 4.33 -0.58 -6.58
C TYR A 206 4.67 -1.89 -7.28
N GLY A 207 3.70 -2.46 -8.00
CA GLY A 207 3.84 -3.75 -8.66
C GLY A 207 2.70 -3.97 -9.65
N VAL A 208 2.94 -4.80 -10.66
CA VAL A 208 1.96 -5.09 -11.71
C VAL A 208 2.06 -6.54 -12.12
N SER A 209 0.96 -7.22 -12.38
CA SER A 209 1.00 -8.60 -12.88
C SER A 209 -0.25 -8.93 -13.70
N THR A 210 -0.18 -9.96 -14.53
CA THR A 210 -1.34 -10.49 -15.24
C THR A 210 -1.75 -11.83 -14.70
N ASP A 211 -3.03 -12.05 -14.45
CA ASP A 211 -3.54 -13.40 -14.20
C ASP A 211 -3.65 -14.22 -15.49
N ALA A 212 -3.92 -15.53 -15.38
CA ALA A 212 -4.06 -16.40 -16.53
C ALA A 212 -5.26 -16.06 -17.44
N GLY A 213 -6.17 -15.18 -17.00
CA GLY A 213 -7.28 -14.65 -17.79
C GLY A 213 -6.92 -13.37 -18.56
N GLY A 214 -5.71 -12.83 -18.36
CA GLY A 214 -5.23 -11.61 -19.01
C GLY A 214 -5.67 -10.31 -18.31
N ASN A 215 -6.28 -10.40 -17.12
CA ASN A 215 -6.57 -9.22 -16.31
C ASN A 215 -5.27 -8.64 -15.75
N ILE A 216 -5.16 -7.32 -15.71
CA ILE A 216 -4.00 -6.62 -15.15
C ILE A 216 -4.30 -6.26 -13.70
N TRP A 217 -3.51 -6.79 -12.78
CA TRP A 217 -3.56 -6.48 -11.36
C TRP A 217 -2.44 -5.52 -10.98
N VAL A 218 -2.74 -4.57 -10.08
CA VAL A 218 -1.81 -3.53 -9.69
C VAL A 218 -1.79 -3.37 -8.17
N ALA A 219 -0.58 -3.35 -7.61
CA ALA A 219 -0.31 -2.98 -6.23
C ALA A 219 -0.32 -1.46 -6.10
N GLY A 220 -1.39 -0.91 -5.54
CA GLY A 220 -1.65 0.54 -5.44
C GLY A 220 -1.12 1.20 -4.16
N GLY A 221 -0.35 0.49 -3.33
CA GLY A 221 0.09 1.00 -2.04
C GLY A 221 -1.04 1.16 -1.06
N GLU A 222 -1.05 2.29 -0.34
CA GLU A 222 -2.07 2.64 0.64
C GLU A 222 -3.48 2.79 0.02
N ASP A 223 -3.56 3.02 -1.30
CA ASP A 223 -4.84 3.05 -1.98
C ASP A 223 -5.48 1.65 -2.08
N GLY A 224 -4.69 0.58 -2.06
CA GLY A 224 -5.18 -0.80 -2.10
C GLY A 224 -4.88 -1.54 -3.40
N LEU A 225 -5.69 -2.56 -3.70
CA LEU A 225 -5.51 -3.45 -4.85
C LEU A 225 -6.36 -2.97 -6.02
N TYR A 226 -5.80 -2.99 -7.23
CA TYR A 226 -6.54 -2.61 -8.44
C TYR A 226 -6.55 -3.73 -9.47
N VAL A 227 -7.62 -3.80 -10.26
CA VAL A 227 -7.71 -4.67 -11.44
C VAL A 227 -8.27 -3.93 -12.64
N LEU A 228 -7.64 -4.12 -13.79
CA LEU A 228 -8.20 -3.83 -15.11
C LEU A 228 -8.53 -5.16 -15.76
N GLU A 229 -9.81 -5.51 -15.76
CA GLU A 229 -10.30 -6.73 -16.39
C GLU A 229 -10.11 -6.65 -17.92
N LEU A 230 -9.82 -7.79 -18.53
CA LEU A 230 -9.57 -7.85 -19.98
C LEU A 230 -10.76 -7.27 -20.76
N GLY A 231 -10.47 -6.32 -21.66
CA GLY A 231 -11.49 -5.64 -22.48
C GLY A 231 -12.17 -4.46 -21.80
N GLN A 232 -11.91 -4.19 -20.52
CA GLN A 232 -12.36 -2.98 -19.84
C GLN A 232 -11.39 -1.82 -20.05
N THR A 233 -11.85 -0.61 -19.74
CA THR A 233 -11.07 0.64 -19.86
C THR A 233 -10.87 1.37 -18.54
N GLN A 234 -11.45 0.86 -17.45
CA GLN A 234 -11.39 1.45 -16.12
C GLN A 234 -10.96 0.40 -15.10
N PHE A 235 -10.12 0.79 -14.16
CA PHE A 235 -9.74 -0.05 -13.03
C PHE A 235 -10.88 -0.11 -12.01
N ARG A 236 -11.02 -1.26 -11.37
CA ARG A 236 -11.73 -1.44 -10.11
C ARG A 236 -10.72 -1.42 -8.97
N ARG A 237 -11.06 -0.77 -7.87
CA ARG A 237 -10.25 -0.64 -6.66
C ARG A 237 -10.86 -1.49 -5.54
N PHE A 238 -10.02 -2.14 -4.75
CA PHE A 238 -10.40 -2.90 -3.57
C PHE A 238 -9.54 -2.51 -2.37
N THR A 239 -10.17 -2.48 -1.19
CA THR A 239 -9.58 -2.07 0.09
C THR A 239 -9.92 -3.06 1.20
N MET A 240 -9.60 -2.72 2.45
CA MET A 240 -10.02 -3.51 3.61
C MET A 240 -11.56 -3.59 3.76
N GLU A 241 -12.32 -2.63 3.23
CA GLU A 241 -13.79 -2.68 3.22
C GLU A 241 -14.31 -3.80 2.31
N ASP A 242 -13.54 -4.17 1.28
CA ASP A 242 -13.83 -5.26 0.37
C ASP A 242 -13.31 -6.62 0.89
N GLY A 243 -12.63 -6.62 2.03
CA GLY A 243 -12.14 -7.82 2.71
C GLY A 243 -10.64 -8.07 2.62
N LEU A 244 -9.85 -7.17 2.00
CA LEU A 244 -8.38 -7.27 2.06
C LEU A 244 -7.90 -7.27 3.52
N ARG A 245 -6.91 -8.09 3.83
CA ARG A 245 -6.47 -8.31 5.19
C ARG A 245 -4.94 -8.17 5.32
N PRO A 246 -4.44 -6.94 5.49
CA PRO A 246 -3.01 -6.67 5.65
C PRO A 246 -2.53 -6.92 7.09
N TYR A 247 -3.01 -7.99 7.73
CA TYR A 247 -2.64 -8.37 9.09
C TYR A 247 -3.07 -9.79 9.48
N GLY A 248 -2.25 -10.44 10.30
CA GLY A 248 -2.46 -11.80 10.78
C GLY A 248 -3.55 -11.92 11.85
N TYR A 249 -3.68 -13.12 12.43
CA TYR A 249 -4.66 -13.42 13.48
C TYR A 249 -4.03 -13.40 14.86
N MET A 250 -4.78 -12.85 15.83
CA MET A 250 -4.46 -12.99 17.24
C MET A 250 -4.78 -14.40 17.74
N SER A 251 -4.27 -14.79 18.90
CA SER A 251 -4.47 -16.13 19.48
C SER A 251 -5.93 -16.47 19.78
N ASP A 252 -6.79 -15.46 19.94
CA ASP A 252 -8.23 -15.59 20.08
C ASP A 252 -8.98 -15.70 18.73
N GLY A 253 -8.27 -15.65 17.61
CA GLY A 253 -8.81 -15.61 16.25
C GLY A 253 -9.28 -14.21 15.81
N GLY A 254 -9.07 -13.18 16.64
CA GLY A 254 -9.42 -11.80 16.35
C GLY A 254 -8.40 -11.07 15.47
N ALA A 255 -8.76 -9.86 15.05
CA ALA A 255 -7.81 -8.90 14.49
C ALA A 255 -6.89 -8.33 15.58
N PRO A 256 -5.66 -7.91 15.26
CA PRO A 256 -4.80 -7.23 16.21
C PRO A 256 -5.46 -5.93 16.69
N PRO A 257 -5.37 -5.59 18.00
CA PRO A 257 -5.83 -4.30 18.48
C PRO A 257 -5.03 -3.15 17.87
N GLY A 258 -5.71 -2.02 17.66
CA GLY A 258 -5.13 -0.83 17.03
C GLY A 258 -5.63 -0.61 15.60
N ALA A 259 -5.23 0.50 14.99
CA ALA A 259 -5.60 0.80 13.61
C ALA A 259 -4.81 -0.08 12.63
N PRO A 260 -5.49 -0.85 11.75
CA PRO A 260 -4.81 -1.64 10.73
C PRO A 260 -4.17 -0.72 9.68
N TYR A 261 -3.16 -1.24 8.98
CA TYR A 261 -2.43 -0.50 7.96
C TYR A 261 -2.55 -1.23 6.63
N LEU A 262 -3.24 -0.62 5.68
CA LEU A 262 -3.29 -1.12 4.31
C LEU A 262 -2.14 -0.53 3.51
N LYS A 263 -1.32 -1.40 2.92
CA LYS A 263 -0.40 -1.01 1.86
C LYS A 263 -0.05 -2.19 0.97
N VAL A 264 -0.63 -2.25 -0.22
CA VAL A 264 -0.37 -3.30 -1.21
C VAL A 264 0.91 -2.97 -1.97
N ILE A 265 1.95 -3.79 -1.82
CA ILE A 265 3.29 -3.52 -2.41
C ILE A 265 3.71 -4.52 -3.47
N SER A 266 3.13 -5.72 -3.51
CA SER A 266 3.46 -6.72 -4.51
C SER A 266 2.23 -7.51 -4.96
N VAL A 267 2.21 -7.93 -6.23
CA VAL A 267 1.15 -8.74 -6.81
C VAL A 267 1.73 -9.81 -7.75
N ALA A 268 1.13 -11.00 -7.73
CA ALA A 268 1.39 -12.07 -8.71
C ALA A 268 0.07 -12.62 -9.23
N GLY A 269 -0.16 -12.52 -10.53
CA GLY A 269 -1.34 -13.11 -11.16
C GLY A 269 -1.32 -14.64 -11.02
N GLY A 270 -2.47 -15.19 -10.64
CA GLY A 270 -2.70 -16.61 -10.47
C GLY A 270 -3.52 -17.20 -11.62
N PRO A 271 -4.33 -18.23 -11.33
CA PRO A 271 -5.41 -18.67 -12.21
C PRO A 271 -6.31 -17.50 -12.65
N ALA A 272 -7.07 -17.67 -13.73
CA ALA A 272 -7.92 -16.61 -14.26
C ALA A 272 -8.84 -16.00 -13.18
N GLY A 273 -8.81 -14.68 -13.04
CA GLY A 273 -9.56 -13.94 -12.02
C GLY A 273 -8.96 -14.01 -10.62
N THR A 274 -7.75 -14.55 -10.43
CA THR A 274 -7.09 -14.67 -9.14
C THR A 274 -5.75 -13.93 -9.14
N VAL A 275 -5.44 -13.27 -8.02
CA VAL A 275 -4.15 -12.64 -7.76
C VAL A 275 -3.70 -12.98 -6.34
N PHE A 276 -2.38 -13.12 -6.16
CA PHE A 276 -1.74 -13.16 -4.85
C PHE A 276 -1.17 -11.79 -4.54
N VAL A 277 -1.40 -11.31 -3.33
CA VAL A 277 -1.18 -9.93 -2.91
C VAL A 277 -0.25 -9.94 -1.71
N GLY A 278 0.81 -9.14 -1.73
CA GLY A 278 1.72 -8.93 -0.60
C GLY A 278 1.61 -7.52 -0.05
N TYR A 279 1.64 -7.40 1.28
CA TYR A 279 1.47 -6.14 1.99
C TYR A 279 2.76 -5.66 2.66
N GLU A 280 2.88 -4.35 2.89
CA GLU A 280 3.93 -3.78 3.73
C GLU A 280 3.51 -3.80 5.20
N GLY A 281 4.43 -4.18 6.08
CA GLY A 281 4.28 -4.01 7.51
C GLY A 281 4.13 -2.54 7.88
N LYS A 282 3.33 -2.27 8.91
CA LYS A 282 3.05 -0.94 9.43
C LYS A 282 4.33 -0.29 9.96
N PRO A 283 4.70 0.91 9.47
CA PRO A 283 5.84 1.64 9.99
C PRO A 283 5.65 1.94 11.49
N PRO A 284 6.65 1.65 12.33
CA PRO A 284 6.56 1.98 13.74
C PRO A 284 6.73 3.48 13.98
N ALA A 285 6.34 3.94 15.17
CA ALA A 285 6.67 5.29 15.61
C ALA A 285 8.19 5.49 15.67
N PRO A 286 8.71 6.72 15.50
CA PRO A 286 10.14 6.98 15.57
C PRO A 286 10.78 6.44 16.86
N GLY A 287 11.86 5.68 16.73
CA GLY A 287 12.57 5.06 17.86
C GLY A 287 11.94 3.77 18.39
N MET A 288 10.85 3.29 17.79
CA MET A 288 10.24 2.01 18.12
C MET A 288 10.70 0.90 17.17
N PRO A 289 10.70 -0.37 17.62
CA PRO A 289 11.11 -1.50 16.78
C PRO A 289 10.20 -1.68 15.56
N THR A 290 10.75 -2.23 14.48
CA THR A 290 9.99 -2.66 13.29
C THR A 290 9.12 -3.88 13.59
N CYS A 291 8.16 -4.19 12.72
CA CYS A 291 7.28 -5.37 12.86
C CYS A 291 8.04 -6.68 13.19
N GLU A 292 9.16 -6.92 12.51
CA GLU A 292 10.05 -8.07 12.75
C GLU A 292 10.56 -8.20 14.20
N ASN A 293 10.77 -7.06 14.84
CA ASN A 293 11.46 -6.94 16.13
C ASN A 293 10.54 -6.50 17.27
N GLU A 294 9.37 -5.98 16.95
CA GLU A 294 8.43 -5.36 17.89
C GLU A 294 7.99 -6.35 18.97
N TRP A 295 7.75 -7.60 18.57
CA TRP A 295 7.41 -8.67 19.50
C TRP A 295 8.50 -8.91 20.55
N ASP A 296 9.74 -9.10 20.10
CA ASP A 296 10.86 -9.47 20.97
C ASP A 296 11.38 -8.29 21.77
N GLN A 297 11.68 -7.17 21.10
CA GLN A 297 12.23 -5.97 21.74
C GLN A 297 11.21 -5.29 22.65
N GLY A 298 9.91 -5.33 22.31
CA GLY A 298 8.86 -4.88 23.21
C GLY A 298 8.90 -5.65 24.52
N TYR A 299 8.94 -6.98 24.44
CA TYR A 299 9.04 -7.84 25.62
C TYR A 299 10.32 -7.60 26.42
N ASP A 300 11.48 -7.54 25.77
CA ASP A 300 12.77 -7.36 26.45
C ASP A 300 12.88 -6.00 27.14
N ALA A 301 12.18 -4.99 26.61
CA ALA A 301 12.04 -3.68 27.23
C ALA A 301 10.95 -3.62 28.34
N GLY A 302 10.27 -4.73 28.64
CA GLY A 302 9.17 -4.77 29.61
C GLY A 302 7.91 -4.03 29.15
N ARG A 303 7.75 -3.82 27.85
CA ARG A 303 6.63 -3.14 27.22
C ARG A 303 5.66 -4.17 26.63
N ILE A 304 4.37 -3.85 26.60
CA ILE A 304 3.40 -4.63 25.84
C ILE A 304 3.69 -4.39 24.34
N PRO A 305 4.03 -5.42 23.55
CA PRO A 305 4.26 -5.26 22.12
C PRO A 305 3.00 -4.76 21.39
N ASP A 306 3.16 -3.85 20.44
CA ASP A 306 2.08 -3.29 19.64
C ASP A 306 1.67 -4.28 18.55
N ALA A 307 0.53 -4.93 18.76
CA ALA A 307 -0.03 -5.91 17.83
C ALA A 307 -0.35 -5.32 16.46
N SER A 308 -0.69 -4.03 16.38
CA SER A 308 -0.91 -3.39 15.08
C SER A 308 0.38 -3.25 14.26
N ILE A 309 1.55 -3.43 14.88
CA ILE A 309 2.86 -3.40 14.24
C ILE A 309 3.35 -4.83 13.97
N TYR A 310 3.50 -5.69 14.98
CA TYR A 310 4.09 -7.01 14.75
C TYR A 310 3.20 -7.93 13.90
N LYS A 311 1.87 -7.80 13.95
CA LYS A 311 0.93 -8.58 13.09
C LYS A 311 0.62 -7.91 11.74
N SER A 312 1.26 -6.80 11.39
CA SER A 312 0.92 -6.09 10.15
C SER A 312 1.65 -6.65 8.94
N GLY A 313 1.05 -6.48 7.76
CA GLY A 313 1.61 -6.93 6.50
C GLY A 313 0.95 -8.22 6.02
N ASP A 314 1.71 -9.30 5.86
CA ASP A 314 1.26 -10.61 5.36
C ASP A 314 0.90 -10.64 3.85
N ALA A 315 0.16 -11.68 3.45
CA ALA A 315 -0.27 -11.91 2.08
C ALA A 315 -1.70 -12.44 1.99
N ASP A 316 -2.36 -12.16 0.87
CA ASP A 316 -3.69 -12.67 0.53
C ASP A 316 -3.69 -13.38 -0.82
N ARG A 317 -4.54 -14.39 -0.99
CA ARG A 317 -5.08 -14.77 -2.30
C ARG A 317 -6.43 -14.10 -2.48
N VAL A 318 -6.58 -13.37 -3.57
CA VAL A 318 -7.79 -12.64 -3.92
C VAL A 318 -8.38 -13.22 -5.21
N THR A 319 -9.66 -13.55 -5.19
CA THR A 319 -10.40 -14.06 -6.35
C THR A 319 -11.53 -13.10 -6.70
N LEU A 320 -11.64 -12.72 -7.97
CA LEU A 320 -12.73 -11.89 -8.47
C LEU A 320 -14.07 -12.60 -8.37
N THR A 321 -15.07 -11.83 -7.98
CA THR A 321 -16.48 -12.20 -8.08
C THR A 321 -17.19 -11.22 -9.03
N ALA A 322 -18.45 -11.49 -9.35
CA ALA A 322 -19.24 -10.64 -10.24
C ALA A 322 -19.33 -9.17 -9.76
N THR A 323 -19.29 -8.93 -8.44
CA THR A 323 -19.48 -7.58 -7.87
C THR A 323 -18.33 -7.12 -6.99
N GLY A 324 -17.39 -8.00 -6.60
CA GLY A 324 -16.33 -7.67 -5.66
C GLY A 324 -15.20 -8.69 -5.68
N ILE A 325 -14.65 -9.01 -4.51
CA ILE A 325 -13.59 -10.00 -4.33
C ILE A 325 -13.92 -10.99 -3.20
N GLN A 326 -13.26 -12.15 -3.23
CA GLN A 326 -13.15 -13.10 -2.14
C GLN A 326 -11.69 -13.20 -1.72
N VAL A 327 -11.43 -13.20 -0.41
CA VAL A 327 -10.07 -13.19 0.16
C VAL A 327 -9.82 -14.46 0.96
N ALA A 328 -8.68 -15.10 0.71
CA ALA A 328 -8.10 -16.16 1.52
C ALA A 328 -6.73 -15.66 2.04
N HIS A 329 -6.65 -15.43 3.34
CA HIS A 329 -5.48 -14.81 3.97
C HIS A 329 -4.43 -15.83 4.40
N TYR A 330 -3.16 -15.57 4.09
CA TYR A 330 -2.00 -16.29 4.64
C TYR A 330 -1.50 -15.54 5.86
N ASP A 331 -1.58 -16.17 7.04
CA ASP A 331 -1.01 -15.61 8.26
C ASP A 331 0.48 -15.98 8.26
N VAL A 332 1.35 -15.08 7.79
CA VAL A 332 2.79 -15.31 7.55
C VAL A 332 3.57 -15.16 8.86
N SER A 333 3.10 -15.91 9.85
CA SER A 333 3.59 -15.94 11.22
C SER A 333 4.09 -17.33 11.60
N THR A 334 4.68 -17.43 12.78
CA THR A 334 4.80 -18.71 13.47
C THR A 334 4.10 -18.66 14.82
N GLY A 335 3.18 -19.57 15.04
CA GLY A 335 2.45 -19.66 16.30
C GLY A 335 3.30 -20.17 17.47
N PRO A 336 2.80 -20.02 18.72
CA PRO A 336 3.48 -20.49 19.92
C PRO A 336 3.84 -21.98 19.89
N ASN A 337 5.01 -22.32 20.42
CA ASN A 337 5.55 -23.69 20.56
C ASN A 337 5.82 -24.47 19.25
N TRP A 338 5.72 -23.85 18.08
CA TRP A 338 6.03 -24.53 16.81
C TRP A 338 7.51 -24.58 16.49
N VAL A 339 8.22 -23.52 16.85
CA VAL A 339 9.67 -23.48 16.70
C VAL A 339 10.28 -23.63 18.09
N PRO A 340 11.13 -24.66 18.32
CA PRO A 340 11.64 -24.98 19.66
C PRO A 340 12.32 -23.82 20.39
N ASN A 341 13.02 -22.95 19.65
CA ASN A 341 13.73 -21.81 20.20
C ASN A 341 12.85 -20.55 20.36
N GLU A 342 11.61 -20.58 19.86
CA GLU A 342 10.67 -19.47 19.88
C GLU A 342 9.31 -19.93 20.45
N PRO A 343 9.27 -20.34 21.74
CA PRO A 343 8.07 -20.93 22.34
C PRO A 343 6.86 -19.98 22.36
N ARG A 344 7.08 -18.67 22.22
CA ARG A 344 6.03 -17.64 22.18
C ARG A 344 5.45 -17.41 20.78
N GLY A 345 6.03 -17.99 19.74
CA GLY A 345 5.77 -17.62 18.36
C GLY A 345 6.53 -16.35 17.97
N ARG A 346 6.48 -16.01 16.68
CA ARG A 346 7.19 -14.86 16.09
C ARG A 346 6.51 -14.37 14.82
N GLU A 347 6.76 -13.10 14.51
CA GLU A 347 6.37 -12.43 13.27
C GLU A 347 7.63 -11.86 12.60
N LYS A 348 8.26 -12.62 11.71
CA LYS A 348 9.51 -12.18 11.07
C LYS A 348 9.28 -11.65 9.67
N LEU A 349 8.33 -12.22 8.93
CA LEU A 349 8.01 -11.80 7.57
C LEU A 349 6.74 -10.94 7.58
N CYS A 350 6.90 -9.64 7.82
CA CYS A 350 5.78 -8.71 7.80
C CYS A 350 5.64 -8.04 6.42
N SER A 351 6.71 -7.50 5.86
CA SER A 351 6.65 -6.84 4.54
C SER A 351 6.97 -7.82 3.42
N ILE A 352 5.99 -8.12 2.57
CA ILE A 352 6.13 -9.02 1.42
C ILE A 352 6.55 -8.23 0.18
N TRP A 353 7.85 -7.98 0.07
CA TRP A 353 8.47 -7.21 -1.01
C TRP A 353 8.22 -7.81 -2.41
N ARG A 354 8.16 -9.13 -2.48
CA ARG A 354 7.96 -9.85 -3.73
C ARG A 354 7.10 -11.07 -3.50
N ILE A 355 6.15 -11.31 -4.41
CA ILE A 355 5.31 -12.50 -4.41
C ILE A 355 5.38 -13.15 -5.80
N VAL A 356 5.50 -14.48 -5.84
CA VAL A 356 5.56 -15.24 -7.09
C VAL A 356 4.69 -16.48 -6.98
N TYR A 357 3.82 -16.68 -7.96
CA TYR A 357 3.01 -17.89 -8.09
C TYR A 357 3.71 -18.91 -8.98
N ASP A 358 3.79 -20.15 -8.50
CA ASP A 358 4.21 -21.31 -9.27
C ASP A 358 3.05 -22.31 -9.42
N ALA A 359 2.49 -22.36 -10.62
CA ALA A 359 1.41 -23.28 -10.97
C ALA A 359 1.86 -24.75 -10.99
N GLN A 360 3.14 -25.04 -11.24
CA GLN A 360 3.65 -26.40 -11.37
C GLN A 360 3.67 -27.11 -10.02
N THR A 361 4.06 -26.40 -8.97
CA THR A 361 4.14 -26.95 -7.61
C THR A 361 2.98 -26.53 -6.71
N ASN A 362 2.01 -25.77 -7.24
CA ASN A 362 0.91 -25.18 -6.47
C ASN A 362 1.42 -24.33 -5.28
N SER A 363 2.49 -23.57 -5.53
CA SER A 363 3.19 -22.78 -4.53
C SER A 363 3.01 -21.29 -4.75
N VAL A 364 3.03 -20.55 -3.65
CA VAL A 364 3.22 -19.10 -3.64
C VAL A 364 4.47 -18.82 -2.82
N TRP A 365 5.42 -18.11 -3.40
CA TRP A 365 6.69 -17.78 -2.76
C TRP A 365 6.69 -16.33 -2.34
N PHE A 366 7.07 -16.09 -1.08
CA PHE A 366 7.11 -14.76 -0.48
C PHE A 366 8.56 -14.35 -0.27
N GLY A 367 9.06 -13.34 -0.98
CA GLY A 367 10.28 -12.63 -0.62
C GLY A 367 9.92 -11.47 0.31
N ALA A 368 10.53 -11.41 1.49
CA ALA A 368 10.11 -10.51 2.55
C ALA A 368 11.28 -9.80 3.25
N ASN A 369 10.98 -8.99 4.27
CA ASN A 369 11.97 -8.19 5.01
C ASN A 369 13.04 -9.05 5.70
N HIS A 370 12.71 -10.11 6.44
CA HIS A 370 13.75 -10.84 7.17
C HIS A 370 14.33 -12.03 6.39
N GLY A 371 13.47 -12.67 5.61
CA GLY A 371 13.70 -13.94 4.95
C GLY A 371 12.73 -14.12 3.79
N PHE A 372 12.54 -15.37 3.39
CA PHE A 372 11.50 -15.75 2.46
C PHE A 372 10.64 -16.88 3.02
N GLY A 373 9.46 -17.05 2.44
CA GLY A 373 8.48 -18.03 2.87
C GLY A 373 7.74 -18.66 1.71
N TRP A 374 6.85 -19.58 2.07
CA TRP A 374 6.04 -20.36 1.16
C TRP A 374 4.59 -20.41 1.63
N GLY A 375 3.65 -20.42 0.69
CA GLY A 375 2.25 -20.69 0.94
C GLY A 375 1.63 -21.60 -0.14
N SER A 376 0.54 -22.28 0.21
CA SER A 376 -0.20 -23.15 -0.71
C SER A 376 -1.10 -22.33 -1.62
N ALA A 377 -0.94 -22.40 -2.94
CA ALA A 377 -1.70 -21.55 -3.86
C ALA A 377 -3.22 -21.81 -3.86
N ASP A 378 -3.63 -23.04 -3.56
CA ASP A 378 -5.03 -23.46 -3.41
C ASP A 378 -5.58 -23.31 -1.98
N PHE A 379 -4.82 -22.71 -1.06
CA PHE A 379 -5.21 -22.53 0.34
C PHE A 379 -6.63 -21.93 0.47
N PRO A 380 -7.58 -22.57 1.19
CA PRO A 380 -8.95 -22.08 1.30
C PRO A 380 -9.07 -20.82 2.16
N GLY A 381 -8.02 -20.45 2.88
CA GLY A 381 -7.98 -19.33 3.83
C GLY A 381 -7.75 -19.81 5.26
N TYR A 382 -7.32 -18.87 6.11
CA TYR A 382 -7.02 -19.13 7.51
C TYR A 382 -8.18 -19.85 8.22
N SER A 383 -7.83 -20.93 8.93
CA SER A 383 -8.81 -21.82 9.57
C SER A 383 -8.38 -22.34 10.94
N CYS A 384 -7.32 -21.77 11.53
CA CYS A 384 -6.87 -22.21 12.85
C CYS A 384 -7.93 -21.88 13.90
N ALA A 385 -8.23 -22.85 14.78
CA ALA A 385 -9.02 -22.56 15.96
C ALA A 385 -8.18 -21.69 16.94
N PRO A 386 -8.84 -20.90 17.80
CA PRO A 386 -8.15 -20.08 18.80
C PRO A 386 -7.13 -20.90 19.60
N GLY A 387 -5.89 -20.44 19.61
CA GLY A 387 -4.76 -21.08 20.30
C GLY A 387 -4.21 -22.36 19.66
N THR A 388 -4.68 -22.77 18.47
CA THR A 388 -4.27 -24.02 17.80
C THR A 388 -3.55 -23.80 16.47
N TRP A 389 -2.82 -22.68 16.35
CA TRP A 389 -2.06 -22.34 15.13
C TRP A 389 -1.23 -23.54 14.65
N ASN A 390 -1.13 -23.75 13.33
CA ASN A 390 -0.21 -24.67 12.66
C ASN A 390 -0.04 -24.27 11.19
N TYR A 391 1.02 -24.75 10.54
CA TYR A 391 1.32 -24.50 9.12
C TYR A 391 0.13 -24.74 8.18
N GLY A 392 -0.59 -25.85 8.36
CA GLY A 392 -1.72 -26.21 7.49
C GLY A 392 -2.92 -25.28 7.59
N CYS A 393 -3.29 -24.85 8.80
CA CYS A 393 -4.43 -23.95 9.01
C CYS A 393 -4.10 -22.47 8.77
N ALA A 394 -2.81 -22.10 8.74
CA ALA A 394 -2.31 -20.78 8.37
C ALA A 394 -1.95 -20.68 6.88
N GLY A 395 -1.79 -21.82 6.20
CA GLY A 395 -1.54 -21.90 4.75
C GLY A 395 -0.09 -21.65 4.36
N VAL A 396 0.84 -21.74 5.30
CA VAL A 396 2.26 -21.35 5.15
C VAL A 396 3.20 -22.43 5.67
N MET A 397 4.49 -22.30 5.36
CA MET A 397 5.58 -23.07 5.98
C MET A 397 6.50 -22.15 6.79
N GLU A 398 7.46 -22.75 7.51
CA GLU A 398 8.47 -22.00 8.25
C GLU A 398 9.31 -21.12 7.33
N HIS A 399 9.54 -19.86 7.69
CA HIS A 399 10.38 -19.00 6.87
C HIS A 399 11.85 -19.44 6.88
N VAL A 400 12.58 -19.03 5.83
CA VAL A 400 13.97 -19.43 5.58
C VAL A 400 14.79 -18.18 5.27
N HIS A 401 16.05 -18.15 5.73
CA HIS A 401 16.96 -17.03 5.49
C HIS A 401 18.42 -17.52 5.36
N PRO A 402 19.02 -17.54 4.16
CA PRO A 402 20.45 -17.82 3.97
C PRO A 402 21.30 -16.70 4.56
N ALA A 403 21.55 -16.79 5.86
CA ALA A 403 22.24 -15.76 6.62
C ALA A 403 23.74 -16.05 6.75
N ILE A 404 24.52 -14.98 6.92
CA ILE A 404 25.96 -15.06 7.15
C ILE A 404 26.33 -14.46 8.51
N ASN A 405 27.43 -14.91 9.08
CA ASN A 405 28.02 -14.29 10.25
C ASN A 405 28.97 -13.16 9.84
N ALA A 406 28.84 -12.00 10.47
CA ALA A 406 29.70 -10.84 10.26
C ALA A 406 30.03 -10.15 11.59
N TRP A 407 31.09 -9.34 11.61
CA TRP A 407 31.34 -8.46 12.75
C TRP A 407 30.33 -7.31 12.76
N ASN A 408 29.84 -6.95 13.95
CA ASN A 408 29.13 -5.69 14.14
C ASN A 408 30.07 -4.49 13.92
N HIS A 409 29.51 -3.27 13.90
CA HIS A 409 30.24 -2.06 13.51
C HIS A 409 31.50 -1.79 14.35
N ASP A 410 31.45 -2.03 15.66
CA ASP A 410 32.57 -1.84 16.58
C ASP A 410 33.45 -3.10 16.76
N GLN A 411 33.14 -4.18 16.03
CA GLN A 411 33.82 -5.48 16.07
C GLN A 411 33.86 -6.12 17.47
N SER A 412 32.90 -5.78 18.33
CA SER A 412 32.78 -6.38 19.66
C SER A 412 32.07 -7.73 19.66
N ASN A 413 31.19 -7.97 18.69
CA ASN A 413 30.35 -9.16 18.61
C ASN A 413 30.08 -9.60 17.17
N VAL A 414 29.73 -10.87 17.02
CA VAL A 414 29.27 -11.46 15.76
C VAL A 414 27.77 -11.27 15.65
N VAL A 415 27.32 -10.79 14.50
CA VAL A 415 25.91 -10.66 14.15
C VAL A 415 25.58 -11.56 12.97
N LEU A 416 24.34 -12.02 12.96
CA LEU A 416 23.77 -12.74 11.83
C LEU A 416 23.16 -11.72 10.87
N LEU A 417 23.61 -11.72 9.61
CA LEU A 417 23.12 -10.81 8.58
C LEU A 417 22.23 -11.55 7.58
N THR A 418 21.01 -11.04 7.46
CA THR A 418 19.99 -11.37 6.48
C THR A 418 19.04 -10.19 6.41
N ASP A 419 18.50 -9.87 5.23
CA ASP A 419 17.44 -8.87 5.07
C ASP A 419 16.95 -8.84 3.61
N ALA A 420 15.78 -8.25 3.42
CA ALA A 420 15.21 -7.68 2.20
C ALA A 420 15.30 -8.56 0.93
N TYR A 421 14.51 -9.63 0.90
CA TYR A 421 14.40 -10.54 -0.24
C TYR A 421 13.46 -10.00 -1.32
N TYR A 422 13.99 -9.20 -2.25
CA TYR A 422 13.27 -8.74 -3.45
C TYR A 422 13.41 -9.70 -4.63
N GLY A 423 14.53 -10.43 -4.71
CA GLY A 423 14.77 -11.40 -5.77
C GLY A 423 13.99 -12.68 -5.52
N VAL A 424 12.99 -12.97 -6.34
CA VAL A 424 12.27 -14.26 -6.33
C VAL A 424 12.02 -14.70 -7.76
N SER A 425 12.52 -15.89 -8.12
CA SER A 425 12.32 -16.44 -9.47
C SER A 425 12.30 -17.96 -9.46
N VAL A 426 11.31 -18.55 -10.11
CA VAL A 426 11.09 -20.01 -10.12
C VAL A 426 11.77 -20.62 -11.35
N ALA A 427 12.59 -21.65 -11.13
CA ALA A 427 13.23 -22.45 -12.16
C ALA A 427 12.28 -23.52 -12.71
N ALA A 428 12.56 -24.08 -13.89
CA ALA A 428 11.64 -25.02 -14.54
C ALA A 428 11.46 -26.35 -13.78
N ASN A 429 12.39 -26.67 -12.88
CA ASN A 429 12.29 -27.85 -12.02
C ASN A 429 11.51 -27.59 -10.71
N GLY A 430 11.06 -26.36 -10.45
CA GLY A 430 10.40 -25.97 -9.20
C GLY A 430 11.36 -25.53 -8.08
N ASP A 431 12.67 -25.45 -8.34
CA ASP A 431 13.57 -24.72 -7.45
C ASP A 431 13.28 -23.21 -7.52
N VAL A 432 13.65 -22.50 -6.46
CA VAL A 432 13.42 -21.06 -6.41
C VAL A 432 14.71 -20.33 -6.10
N TRP A 433 15.02 -19.33 -6.90
CA TRP A 433 16.09 -18.38 -6.63
C TRP A 433 15.58 -17.27 -5.74
N PHE A 434 16.23 -17.11 -4.60
CA PHE A 434 15.99 -16.02 -3.67
C PHE A 434 17.23 -15.14 -3.59
N GLY A 435 17.03 -13.83 -3.69
CA GLY A 435 18.11 -12.85 -3.55
C GLY A 435 17.74 -11.77 -2.55
N GLY A 436 18.56 -11.65 -1.50
CA GLY A 436 18.41 -10.68 -0.43
C GLY A 436 19.40 -9.53 -0.49
N ALA A 437 19.42 -8.74 0.58
CA ALA A 437 20.36 -7.65 0.77
C ALA A 437 21.81 -8.14 0.89
N ASN A 438 22.02 -9.26 1.59
CA ASN A 438 23.36 -9.75 1.89
C ASN A 438 23.77 -10.97 1.05
N ARG A 439 22.88 -11.97 0.91
CA ARG A 439 23.15 -13.20 0.16
C ARG A 439 21.96 -13.67 -0.64
N SER A 440 22.29 -14.43 -1.68
CA SER A 440 21.33 -15.14 -2.49
C SER A 440 21.42 -16.65 -2.26
N THR A 441 20.38 -17.39 -2.62
CA THR A 441 20.38 -18.86 -2.57
C THR A 441 19.51 -19.45 -3.67
N ARG A 442 19.83 -20.67 -4.09
CA ARG A 442 18.89 -21.52 -4.82
C ARG A 442 18.22 -22.42 -3.79
N PHE A 443 16.97 -22.13 -3.46
CA PHE A 443 16.13 -22.97 -2.62
C PHE A 443 15.74 -24.22 -3.40
N ARG A 444 16.34 -25.36 -3.03
CA ARG A 444 16.35 -26.61 -3.82
C ARG A 444 15.08 -27.45 -3.68
N TYR A 445 13.93 -26.79 -3.67
CA TYR A 445 12.63 -27.42 -3.48
C TYR A 445 12.32 -28.48 -4.54
N GLY A 446 12.40 -28.10 -5.82
CA GLY A 446 12.22 -29.01 -6.96
C GLY A 446 13.23 -30.15 -6.99
N THR A 447 14.50 -29.85 -6.74
CA THR A 447 15.61 -30.81 -6.70
C THR A 447 15.35 -31.93 -5.69
N HIS A 448 14.76 -31.61 -4.54
CA HIS A 448 14.45 -32.58 -3.49
C HIS A 448 13.04 -33.17 -3.60
N GLY A 449 12.44 -33.14 -4.79
CA GLY A 449 11.11 -33.71 -5.01
C GLY A 449 10.02 -33.00 -4.20
N HIS A 450 10.16 -31.68 -4.04
CA HIS A 450 9.26 -30.81 -3.27
C HIS A 450 9.32 -31.04 -1.75
N ASP A 451 10.46 -31.50 -1.23
CA ASP A 451 10.73 -31.53 0.21
C ASP A 451 11.19 -30.14 0.69
N TYR A 452 10.28 -29.43 1.35
CA TYR A 452 10.53 -28.10 1.90
C TYR A 452 11.65 -28.09 2.95
N TRP A 453 11.64 -29.07 3.85
CA TRP A 453 12.53 -29.10 5.00
C TRP A 453 13.95 -29.46 4.60
N GLN A 454 14.11 -30.35 3.62
CA GLN A 454 15.43 -30.62 3.05
C GLN A 454 16.00 -29.38 2.33
N ALA A 455 15.17 -28.67 1.56
CA ALA A 455 15.58 -27.43 0.91
C ALA A 455 15.95 -26.33 1.92
N GLN A 456 15.21 -26.20 3.03
CA GLN A 456 15.55 -25.28 4.12
C GLN A 456 16.92 -25.60 4.73
N VAL A 457 17.16 -26.87 5.06
CA VAL A 457 18.45 -27.30 5.62
C VAL A 457 19.61 -26.91 4.70
N GLU A 458 19.45 -27.08 3.38
CA GLU A 458 20.47 -26.70 2.39
C GLU A 458 20.63 -25.18 2.16
N SER A 459 19.71 -24.36 2.65
CA SER A 459 19.83 -22.90 2.59
C SER A 459 20.39 -22.31 3.89
N GLU A 460 20.09 -22.90 5.04
CA GLU A 460 20.45 -22.33 6.35
C GLU A 460 21.61 -23.04 7.05
N GLY A 461 21.79 -24.34 6.79
CA GLY A 461 22.80 -25.17 7.45
C GLY A 461 24.22 -24.67 7.18
N SER A 462 25.07 -24.71 8.20
CA SER A 462 26.45 -24.20 8.12
C SER A 462 27.35 -25.07 7.24
N GLU A 463 26.95 -26.30 6.96
CA GLU A 463 27.60 -27.22 6.03
C GLU A 463 27.28 -26.92 4.55
N TYR A 464 26.30 -26.04 4.28
CA TYR A 464 25.85 -25.69 2.92
C TYR A 464 26.21 -24.26 2.51
N THR A 465 27.35 -23.74 2.98
CA THR A 465 27.86 -22.40 2.58
C THR A 465 28.01 -22.23 1.07
N TRP A 466 28.19 -23.32 0.32
CA TRP A 466 28.20 -23.29 -1.15
C TRP A 466 26.88 -22.79 -1.77
N ASN A 467 25.76 -22.86 -1.02
CA ASN A 467 24.44 -22.38 -1.44
C ASN A 467 24.12 -20.96 -0.92
N ARG A 468 25.08 -20.31 -0.24
CA ARG A 468 25.04 -18.90 0.15
C ARG A 468 25.83 -18.10 -0.87
N ILE A 469 25.14 -17.68 -1.92
CA ILE A 469 25.72 -17.08 -3.09
C ILE A 469 26.01 -15.62 -2.80
N ASP A 470 27.30 -15.28 -2.86
CA ASP A 470 27.85 -13.93 -2.75
C ASP A 470 28.10 -13.42 -4.18
N ILE A 471 27.11 -12.72 -4.74
CA ILE A 471 27.11 -12.36 -6.17
C ILE A 471 28.15 -11.30 -6.45
N TRP A 472 28.27 -10.31 -5.56
CA TRP A 472 29.33 -9.32 -5.57
C TRP A 472 30.25 -9.57 -4.39
N PRO A 473 31.38 -10.29 -4.59
CA PRO A 473 32.13 -10.87 -3.50
C PRO A 473 32.61 -9.87 -2.44
N ASP A 474 32.44 -10.26 -1.18
CA ASP A 474 33.10 -9.64 -0.04
C ASP A 474 34.63 -9.73 -0.16
N ALA A 475 35.34 -8.85 0.54
CA ALA A 475 36.81 -8.89 0.62
C ALA A 475 37.34 -10.13 1.36
N VAL A 476 36.49 -10.79 2.16
CA VAL A 476 36.76 -12.06 2.84
C VAL A 476 35.56 -12.98 2.70
N ALA A 477 35.80 -14.29 2.58
CA ALA A 477 34.76 -15.29 2.42
C ALA A 477 34.59 -16.16 3.69
N GLU A 478 33.41 -16.77 3.84
CA GLU A 478 33.14 -17.75 4.90
C GLU A 478 34.19 -18.89 4.88
N PRO A 479 34.66 -19.35 6.06
CA PRO A 479 34.12 -19.10 7.39
C PRO A 479 34.63 -17.83 8.09
N THR A 480 35.43 -16.99 7.42
CA THR A 480 35.93 -15.74 8.01
C THR A 480 34.80 -14.71 8.01
N TRP A 481 34.53 -14.10 9.15
CA TRP A 481 33.47 -13.10 9.29
C TRP A 481 33.95 -11.73 8.78
N PRO A 482 33.30 -11.13 7.77
CA PRO A 482 33.69 -9.82 7.26
C PRO A 482 33.33 -8.72 8.26
N THR A 483 34.16 -7.67 8.33
CA THR A 483 33.77 -6.39 8.93
C THR A 483 32.86 -5.60 8.00
N ARG A 484 32.23 -4.51 8.48
CA ARG A 484 31.39 -3.66 7.63
C ARG A 484 32.13 -3.17 6.38
N GLU A 485 33.39 -2.80 6.49
CA GLU A 485 34.23 -2.27 5.40
C GLU A 485 34.69 -3.36 4.43
N GLN A 486 34.71 -4.62 4.87
CA GLN A 486 35.05 -5.77 4.06
C GLN A 486 33.84 -6.33 3.30
N ARG A 487 32.62 -5.89 3.63
CA ARG A 487 31.39 -6.35 2.98
C ARG A 487 31.04 -5.57 1.73
N VAL A 488 30.52 -6.30 0.75
CA VAL A 488 29.90 -5.81 -0.46
C VAL A 488 28.49 -6.41 -0.48
N ASP A 489 27.54 -5.69 0.11
CA ASP A 489 26.15 -6.15 0.12
C ASP A 489 25.61 -6.27 -1.32
N ASP A 490 25.04 -7.43 -1.64
CA ASP A 490 24.47 -7.75 -2.96
C ASP A 490 23.33 -6.77 -3.31
N THR A 491 22.50 -6.43 -2.33
CA THR A 491 21.34 -5.53 -2.46
C THR A 491 20.45 -5.90 -3.65
N VAL A 492 20.12 -7.20 -3.76
CA VAL A 492 19.31 -7.72 -4.87
C VAL A 492 17.96 -7.02 -4.91
N SER A 493 17.54 -6.62 -6.11
CA SER A 493 16.27 -5.96 -6.39
C SER A 493 15.29 -6.81 -7.20
N GLY A 494 15.78 -7.87 -7.86
CA GLY A 494 14.95 -8.78 -8.63
C GLY A 494 15.76 -9.92 -9.23
N MET A 495 15.09 -11.00 -9.60
CA MET A 495 15.69 -12.15 -10.27
C MET A 495 14.77 -12.67 -11.38
N ALA A 496 15.36 -13.13 -12.48
CA ALA A 496 14.64 -13.72 -13.60
C ALA A 496 15.43 -14.90 -14.20
N VAL A 497 14.88 -16.11 -14.04
CA VAL A 497 15.41 -17.33 -14.66
C VAL A 497 15.12 -17.33 -16.16
N MET A 498 16.13 -17.67 -16.95
CA MET A 498 16.03 -17.87 -18.40
C MET A 498 15.65 -19.32 -18.75
N SER A 499 15.25 -19.55 -20.00
CA SER A 499 14.92 -20.88 -20.52
C SER A 499 16.08 -21.88 -20.50
N ASP A 500 17.33 -21.39 -20.44
CA ASP A 500 18.55 -22.20 -20.32
C ASP A 500 19.01 -22.38 -18.85
N GLU A 501 18.16 -22.03 -17.89
CA GLU A 501 18.40 -22.09 -16.44
C GLU A 501 19.47 -21.12 -15.91
N THR A 502 20.05 -20.25 -16.76
CA THR A 502 20.82 -19.11 -16.24
C THR A 502 19.89 -18.08 -15.61
N VAL A 503 20.42 -17.28 -14.69
CA VAL A 503 19.61 -16.32 -13.91
C VAL A 503 20.14 -14.92 -14.07
N TRP A 504 19.27 -13.98 -14.40
CA TRP A 504 19.59 -12.56 -14.31
C TRP A 504 19.19 -12.02 -12.97
N VAL A 505 20.10 -11.30 -12.34
CA VAL A 505 19.94 -10.69 -11.02
C VAL A 505 20.09 -9.19 -11.17
N GLY A 506 19.08 -8.44 -10.75
CA GLY A 506 19.16 -6.99 -10.58
C GLY A 506 19.62 -6.64 -9.18
N SER A 507 20.34 -5.54 -9.04
CA SER A 507 20.76 -4.98 -7.76
C SER A 507 20.46 -3.49 -7.72
N PHE A 508 19.97 -3.01 -6.56
CA PHE A 508 19.70 -1.60 -6.34
C PHE A 508 20.95 -0.74 -6.49
N LEU A 509 22.15 -1.30 -6.28
CA LEU A 509 23.41 -0.55 -6.24
C LEU A 509 24.52 -1.12 -7.15
N ARG A 510 24.32 -2.30 -7.77
CA ARG A 510 25.40 -3.05 -8.44
C ARG A 510 25.13 -3.40 -9.90
N GLY A 511 23.98 -3.02 -10.44
CA GLY A 511 23.60 -3.26 -11.83
C GLY A 511 22.96 -4.62 -12.03
N LEU A 512 23.30 -5.28 -13.13
CA LEU A 512 22.88 -6.64 -13.45
C LEU A 512 24.04 -7.63 -13.27
N ALA A 513 23.73 -8.83 -12.81
CA ALA A 513 24.60 -9.99 -12.88
C ALA A 513 23.87 -11.13 -13.62
N GLN A 514 24.60 -11.91 -14.42
CA GLN A 514 24.12 -13.17 -14.97
C GLN A 514 24.81 -14.31 -14.25
N LEU A 515 24.03 -15.24 -13.69
CA LEU A 515 24.51 -16.42 -13.00
C LEU A 515 24.32 -17.68 -13.86
N SER A 516 25.22 -18.65 -13.72
CA SER A 516 25.01 -20.01 -14.18
C SER A 516 23.90 -20.69 -13.37
N PRO A 517 23.37 -21.84 -13.82
CA PRO A 517 22.42 -22.64 -13.04
C PRO A 517 22.95 -23.08 -11.67
N SER A 518 24.27 -23.09 -11.48
CA SER A 518 24.93 -23.43 -10.21
C SER A 518 25.25 -22.20 -9.35
N GLY A 519 24.87 -20.99 -9.77
CA GLY A 519 25.10 -19.75 -9.01
C GLY A 519 26.43 -19.05 -9.30
N GLN A 520 27.20 -19.50 -10.29
CA GLN A 520 28.46 -18.84 -10.65
C GLN A 520 28.19 -17.57 -11.47
N VAL A 521 28.80 -16.44 -11.11
CA VAL A 521 28.71 -15.22 -11.89
C VAL A 521 29.41 -15.39 -13.24
N LEU A 522 28.66 -15.20 -14.32
CA LEU A 522 29.12 -15.29 -15.71
C LEU A 522 29.54 -13.92 -16.25
N ARG A 523 28.77 -12.88 -15.93
CA ARG A 523 29.05 -11.48 -16.30
C ARG A 523 28.24 -10.51 -15.46
N THR A 524 28.66 -9.24 -15.47
CA THR A 524 27.95 -8.12 -14.86
C THR A 524 27.82 -6.96 -15.83
N LEU A 525 26.77 -6.14 -15.68
CA LEU A 525 26.54 -4.90 -16.41
C LEU A 525 26.21 -3.79 -15.42
N SER A 526 26.77 -2.60 -15.57
CA SER A 526 26.48 -1.46 -14.70
C SER A 526 26.34 -0.17 -15.51
N THR A 527 27.44 0.46 -15.89
CA THR A 527 27.45 1.75 -16.62
C THR A 527 26.87 1.66 -18.03
N GLU A 528 26.69 0.45 -18.57
CA GLU A 528 26.07 0.17 -19.85
C GLU A 528 24.54 0.31 -19.82
N LEU A 529 23.94 0.31 -18.62
CA LEU A 529 22.50 0.44 -18.43
C LEU A 529 22.04 1.89 -18.62
N ALA A 530 20.73 2.06 -18.81
CA ALA A 530 20.13 3.32 -19.22
C ALA A 530 20.32 4.47 -18.20
N ASP A 531 20.54 4.16 -16.92
CA ASP A 531 20.87 5.17 -15.89
C ASP A 531 22.36 5.55 -15.87
N GLY A 532 23.22 4.79 -16.57
CA GLY A 532 24.67 4.93 -16.58
C GLY A 532 25.36 4.69 -15.24
N ARG A 533 24.64 4.17 -14.23
CA ARG A 533 25.09 4.06 -12.83
C ARG A 533 24.91 2.66 -12.24
N GLY A 534 24.04 1.84 -12.81
CA GLY A 534 23.79 0.47 -12.34
C GLY A 534 22.78 0.39 -11.19
N ASN A 535 21.83 1.31 -11.08
CA ASN A 535 20.76 1.20 -10.09
C ASN A 535 19.56 0.50 -10.73
N VAL A 536 19.43 -0.82 -10.51
CA VAL A 536 18.35 -1.64 -11.07
C VAL A 536 17.31 -1.91 -9.98
N ALA A 537 16.04 -1.68 -10.26
CA ALA A 537 14.94 -1.94 -9.33
C ALA A 537 14.12 -3.18 -9.67
N SER A 538 14.17 -3.65 -10.92
CA SER A 538 13.40 -4.81 -11.36
C SER A 538 14.05 -5.46 -12.58
N VAL A 539 13.80 -6.75 -12.77
CA VAL A 539 14.29 -7.53 -13.89
C VAL A 539 13.25 -8.55 -14.36
N ALA A 540 13.12 -8.74 -15.66
CA ALA A 540 12.25 -9.75 -16.26
C ALA A 540 12.87 -10.34 -17.52
N VAL A 541 12.67 -11.63 -17.75
CA VAL A 541 13.08 -12.30 -18.98
C VAL A 541 11.89 -12.38 -19.93
N ASP A 542 12.08 -11.88 -21.14
CA ASP A 542 11.16 -12.00 -22.26
C ASP A 542 11.35 -13.38 -22.92
N PRO A 543 10.41 -14.31 -22.75
CA PRO A 543 10.57 -15.68 -23.24
C PRO A 543 10.49 -15.77 -24.77
N LEU A 544 10.01 -14.72 -25.46
CA LEU A 544 9.83 -14.77 -26.91
C LEU A 544 11.16 -14.64 -27.66
N ASP A 545 12.12 -13.89 -27.10
CA ASP A 545 13.44 -13.67 -27.72
C ASP A 545 14.62 -13.86 -26.75
N ASN A 546 14.35 -14.34 -25.52
CA ASN A 546 15.32 -14.48 -24.44
C ASN A 546 16.07 -13.18 -24.11
N SER A 547 15.44 -12.03 -24.33
CA SER A 547 15.97 -10.75 -23.89
C SER A 547 15.63 -10.49 -22.42
N VAL A 548 16.41 -9.62 -21.77
CA VAL A 548 16.23 -9.27 -20.37
C VAL A 548 15.88 -7.81 -20.25
N TRP A 549 14.76 -7.51 -19.63
CA TRP A 549 14.34 -6.16 -19.30
C TRP A 549 14.83 -5.82 -17.89
N ALA A 550 15.39 -4.63 -17.74
CA ALA A 550 15.82 -4.10 -16.46
C ALA A 550 15.28 -2.68 -16.26
N GLY A 551 14.54 -2.51 -15.17
CA GLY A 551 13.97 -1.23 -14.76
C GLY A 551 14.93 -0.47 -13.84
N THR A 552 15.04 0.84 -14.02
CA THR A 552 15.95 1.64 -13.19
C THR A 552 15.32 1.97 -11.83
N ALA A 553 16.18 2.05 -10.81
CA ALA A 553 15.75 2.45 -9.46
C ALA A 553 15.57 3.96 -9.32
N GLN A 554 16.27 4.75 -10.14
CA GLN A 554 16.23 6.21 -10.12
C GLN A 554 16.49 6.78 -11.53
N GLY A 555 15.42 7.16 -12.23
CA GLY A 555 15.51 7.81 -13.55
C GLY A 555 16.22 6.99 -14.64
N GLY A 556 16.18 7.45 -15.88
CA GLY A 556 16.93 6.84 -16.99
C GLY A 556 16.14 5.82 -17.84
N GLY A 557 14.92 5.44 -17.45
CA GLY A 557 14.03 4.59 -18.26
C GLY A 557 14.29 3.10 -18.08
N LEU A 558 14.35 2.33 -19.18
CA LEU A 558 14.54 0.88 -19.15
C LEU A 558 15.72 0.45 -20.01
N SER A 559 16.39 -0.63 -19.60
CA SER A 559 17.37 -1.32 -20.41
C SER A 559 16.83 -2.66 -20.89
N ARG A 560 17.12 -3.04 -22.14
CA ARG A 560 16.83 -4.37 -22.69
C ARG A 560 18.13 -5.01 -23.16
N VAL A 561 18.53 -6.11 -22.53
CA VAL A 561 19.75 -6.85 -22.85
C VAL A 561 19.41 -7.95 -23.86
N ARG A 562 20.06 -7.94 -25.03
CA ARG A 562 19.95 -8.96 -26.08
C ARG A 562 21.33 -9.48 -26.44
N GLY A 563 21.66 -10.69 -25.98
CA GLY A 563 23.01 -11.24 -26.13
C GLY A 563 24.05 -10.32 -25.49
N ASN A 564 24.91 -9.69 -26.30
CA ASN A 564 25.93 -8.74 -25.82
C ASN A 564 25.56 -7.27 -26.00
N THR A 565 24.35 -6.99 -26.48
CA THR A 565 23.87 -5.62 -26.74
C THR A 565 22.93 -5.19 -25.62
N VAL A 566 23.04 -3.92 -25.23
CA VAL A 566 22.10 -3.25 -24.32
C VAL A 566 21.39 -2.15 -25.11
N GLU A 567 20.06 -2.28 -25.22
CA GLU A 567 19.17 -1.29 -25.82
C GLU A 567 18.52 -0.46 -24.71
N TRP A 568 18.20 0.81 -25.00
CA TRP A 568 17.58 1.70 -24.03
C TRP A 568 16.19 2.13 -24.51
N HIS A 569 15.20 1.98 -23.63
CA HIS A 569 13.90 2.61 -23.79
C HIS A 569 13.90 3.89 -22.96
N ALA A 570 14.19 5.01 -23.62
CA ALA A 570 14.35 6.33 -23.02
C ALA A 570 13.51 7.39 -23.77
N SER A 571 13.88 8.67 -23.66
CA SER A 571 13.19 9.77 -24.34
C SER A 571 13.02 9.49 -25.83
N GLY A 572 11.80 9.69 -26.33
CA GLY A 572 11.40 9.35 -27.70
C GLY A 572 10.71 7.99 -27.85
N LEU A 573 10.92 7.06 -26.90
CA LEU A 573 10.20 5.78 -26.82
C LEU A 573 9.22 5.73 -25.65
N LEU A 574 9.59 6.33 -24.51
CA LEU A 574 8.72 6.49 -23.35
C LEU A 574 8.28 7.96 -23.18
N PRO A 575 7.09 8.21 -22.60
CA PRO A 575 6.67 9.54 -22.17
C PRO A 575 7.70 10.18 -21.24
N ASN A 576 7.93 11.49 -21.37
CA ASN A 576 8.93 12.17 -20.55
C ASN A 576 8.58 12.16 -19.06
N GLU A 577 7.28 12.08 -18.74
CA GLU A 577 6.72 12.06 -17.40
C GLU A 577 7.16 10.81 -16.63
N VAL A 578 7.35 9.67 -17.31
CA VAL A 578 7.73 8.42 -16.65
C VAL A 578 9.24 8.16 -16.60
N LEU A 579 10.04 8.92 -17.35
CA LEU A 579 11.50 8.72 -17.44
C LEU A 579 12.24 8.98 -16.12
N GLY A 580 11.69 9.83 -15.26
CA GLY A 580 12.24 10.14 -13.95
C GLY A 580 11.79 9.17 -12.85
N LEU A 581 10.76 8.38 -13.11
CA LEU A 581 10.15 7.51 -12.12
C LEU A 581 10.96 6.23 -11.90
N ARG A 582 10.84 5.68 -10.69
CA ARG A 582 11.37 4.36 -10.36
C ARG A 582 10.54 3.29 -11.09
N VAL A 583 11.20 2.22 -11.52
CA VAL A 583 10.56 1.05 -12.14
C VAL A 583 10.61 -0.14 -11.16
N PRO A 584 9.69 -0.21 -10.18
CA PRO A 584 9.71 -1.24 -9.13
C PRO A 584 9.47 -2.66 -9.64
N ASP A 585 8.81 -2.82 -10.78
CA ASP A 585 8.37 -4.12 -11.25
C ASP A 585 8.23 -4.17 -12.77
N ILE A 586 8.66 -5.29 -13.33
CA ILE A 586 8.48 -5.64 -14.74
C ILE A 586 7.98 -7.07 -14.77
N GLN A 587 6.83 -7.31 -15.41
CA GLN A 587 6.26 -8.64 -15.59
C GLN A 587 6.06 -8.97 -17.06
N VAL A 588 6.09 -10.26 -17.37
CA VAL A 588 5.74 -10.77 -18.69
C VAL A 588 4.36 -11.41 -18.61
N ASP A 589 3.46 -10.94 -19.47
CA ASP A 589 2.17 -11.60 -19.66
C ASP A 589 2.36 -12.92 -20.41
N ARG A 590 1.89 -14.00 -19.79
CA ARG A 590 1.90 -15.36 -20.35
C ARG A 590 0.50 -15.89 -20.66
N SER A 591 -0.54 -15.06 -20.53
CA SER A 591 -1.94 -15.44 -20.77
C SER A 591 -2.28 -15.62 -22.26
N GLY A 592 -1.45 -15.09 -23.18
CA GLY A 592 -1.68 -15.16 -24.62
C GLY A 592 -0.41 -15.32 -25.44
N SER A 593 -0.56 -15.39 -26.77
CA SER A 593 0.56 -15.56 -27.71
C SER A 593 1.26 -14.25 -28.10
N THR A 594 0.64 -13.11 -27.79
CA THR A 594 1.18 -11.78 -28.10
C THR A 594 2.09 -11.34 -26.96
N ARG A 595 3.30 -10.86 -27.28
CA ARG A 595 4.18 -10.26 -26.29
C ARG A 595 3.47 -9.09 -25.59
N ARG A 596 3.43 -9.13 -24.27
CA ARG A 596 3.11 -7.97 -23.43
C ARG A 596 4.09 -7.94 -22.27
N ILE A 597 4.97 -6.95 -22.27
CA ILE A 597 5.83 -6.65 -21.12
C ILE A 597 5.16 -5.53 -20.34
N LEU A 598 4.75 -5.83 -19.11
CA LEU A 598 4.13 -4.89 -18.20
C LEU A 598 5.22 -4.23 -17.37
N VAL A 599 5.17 -2.91 -17.27
CA VAL A 599 6.16 -2.10 -16.55
C VAL A 599 5.41 -1.19 -15.59
N ALA A 600 5.69 -1.34 -14.30
CA ALA A 600 5.23 -0.41 -13.29
C ALA A 600 6.17 0.80 -13.25
N PHE A 601 5.64 2.00 -13.42
CA PHE A 601 6.34 3.26 -13.15
C PHE A 601 5.76 3.84 -11.86
N GLN A 602 6.55 3.82 -10.79
CA GLN A 602 6.11 4.24 -9.46
C GLN A 602 6.06 5.76 -9.39
N GLY A 603 4.87 6.31 -9.14
CA GLY A 603 4.68 7.74 -8.93
C GLY A 603 5.41 8.27 -7.70
N ASP A 604 5.49 9.60 -7.61
CA ASP A 604 6.03 10.34 -6.48
C ASP A 604 5.06 11.46 -6.03
N ALA A 605 5.50 12.35 -5.15
CA ALA A 605 4.68 13.45 -4.64
C ALA A 605 4.22 14.44 -5.73
N THR A 606 4.94 14.51 -6.86
CA THR A 606 4.70 15.47 -7.94
C THR A 606 4.17 14.81 -9.21
N THR A 607 4.60 13.58 -9.50
CA THR A 607 4.32 12.88 -10.76
C THR A 607 3.55 11.59 -10.47
N PRO A 608 2.32 11.42 -10.99
CA PRO A 608 1.58 10.17 -10.86
C PRO A 608 2.29 9.00 -11.57
N GLY A 609 2.13 7.81 -11.01
CA GLY A 609 2.61 6.57 -11.60
C GLY A 609 1.79 6.12 -12.80
N SER A 610 2.32 5.13 -13.51
CA SER A 610 1.69 4.57 -14.70
C SER A 610 2.07 3.10 -14.90
N ILE A 611 1.20 2.36 -15.57
CA ILE A 611 1.46 1.02 -16.09
C ILE A 611 1.73 1.14 -17.58
N GLY A 612 2.95 0.87 -18.01
CA GLY A 612 3.31 0.73 -19.42
C GLY A 612 3.16 -0.71 -19.89
N ILE A 613 2.64 -0.92 -21.08
CA ILE A 613 2.54 -2.23 -21.74
C ILE A 613 3.25 -2.13 -23.08
N TYR A 614 4.32 -2.90 -23.23
CA TYR A 614 5.07 -3.02 -24.47
C TYR A 614 4.64 -4.24 -25.27
N THR A 615 4.35 -4.05 -26.56
CA THR A 615 3.95 -5.11 -27.50
C THR A 615 4.85 -5.22 -28.73
N GLY A 616 5.97 -4.47 -28.75
CA GLY A 616 6.87 -4.40 -29.90
C GLY A 616 7.83 -5.60 -30.05
N PRO A 617 8.70 -5.56 -31.08
CA PRO A 617 9.60 -6.65 -31.46
C PRO A 617 10.85 -6.88 -30.58
#